data_AF-A0A7C6WHL5-F1
#
_entry.id   AF-A0A7C6WHL5-F1
#
_cell.length_a   1.000
_cell.length_b   1.000
_cell.length_c   1.000
_cell.angle_alpha   90.00
_cell.angle_beta   90.00
_cell.angle_gamma   90.00
#
_symmetry.space_group_name_H-M   'P 1'
#
loop_
_entity.id
_entity.type
_entity.pdbx_description
1 polymer ?
#
loop_
_entity_poly.entity_id
_entity_poly.type
_entity_poly.pdbx_seq_one_letter_code
_entity_poly.pdbx_strand_id
1 'polypeptide(L)'
;MKKLLIFLTFFFILVGCTVEEEPIETSFSVYNDLIYLDLNEGMLVPIEFINIEQDQIVVSFSNESILDYDETDISIRAKKYGHTQIYIEVLDTDYKATIDVYVEAKEVKTPKFVASNTTINLANSFTFFLEDEEKVGAARENFEFTLSDEELAEMDENLIIKPKKPGILTITAKLKSNPEITSSFDVKIVEETDDERIIFTTDDNIFKIKPGERLKTYVDGEVKSIVDKFEYKSYNNNIASIADDGTIIGTKPGLAYVRVLDRTTRKTGYLYVIVEGTENKVDYIEELISAAMGELGTKEVNKYVKYGDWYLEGFGSYDWCQMFVSWAANQAGIPNNIIPRTSGVASSRDFFEKQNRFKLKEDYTPKRGDIIHFLTNASHVGIVTDVRDGKVYTVEGNTSNMVAERSYSLDHHTITGYGIPDYESLNF
;
A
#
# COMPACT_ATOMS: atom_id res chain seq x y z
N MET A 1 46.77 11.45 -101.75
CA MET A 1 45.41 10.87 -101.60
C MET A 1 45.32 10.37 -100.16
N LYS A 2 44.44 10.81 -99.24
CA LYS A 2 43.11 11.41 -99.27
C LYS A 2 42.96 12.34 -98.04
N LYS A 3 42.29 13.48 -98.27
CA LYS A 3 41.41 14.32 -97.43
C LYS A 3 41.67 14.53 -95.93
N LEU A 4 41.84 15.81 -95.62
CA LEU A 4 41.57 16.57 -94.40
C LEU A 4 40.12 16.36 -93.88
N LEU A 5 39.94 16.23 -92.56
CA LEU A 5 38.78 16.78 -91.87
C LEU A 5 39.18 17.21 -90.44
N ILE A 6 38.92 18.47 -90.15
CA ILE A 6 39.19 19.19 -88.90
C ILE A 6 38.14 18.77 -87.86
N PHE A 7 38.56 18.47 -86.63
CA PHE A 7 37.65 18.46 -85.48
C PHE A 7 38.17 19.43 -84.43
N LEU A 8 37.29 20.39 -84.10
CA LEU A 8 37.47 21.50 -83.18
C LEU A 8 37.20 20.96 -81.76
N THR A 9 38.21 20.84 -80.91
CA THR A 9 38.01 20.40 -79.52
C THR A 9 37.77 21.63 -78.64
N PHE A 10 36.49 21.88 -78.31
CA PHE A 10 36.09 22.87 -77.31
C PHE A 10 36.43 22.35 -75.92
N PHE A 11 37.20 23.12 -75.16
CA PHE A 11 37.44 22.90 -73.74
C PHE A 11 36.20 23.42 -72.99
N PHE A 12 35.29 22.53 -72.59
CA PHE A 12 34.22 22.89 -71.66
C PHE A 12 34.72 22.69 -70.23
N ILE A 13 34.93 23.81 -69.54
CA ILE A 13 35.05 23.85 -68.08
C ILE A 13 33.65 23.59 -67.54
N LEU A 14 33.40 22.39 -67.02
CA LEU A 14 32.26 22.13 -66.14
C LEU A 14 32.76 22.32 -64.71
N VAL A 15 32.46 23.51 -64.17
CA VAL A 15 32.48 23.77 -62.73
C VAL A 15 31.30 22.97 -62.14
N GLY A 16 31.57 21.74 -61.72
CA GLY A 16 30.68 21.03 -60.83
C GLY A 16 30.96 21.47 -59.40
N CYS A 17 30.22 22.47 -58.91
CA CYS A 17 30.05 22.62 -57.46
C CYS A 17 29.17 21.46 -56.98
N THR A 18 29.78 20.34 -56.61
CA THR A 18 29.14 19.40 -55.68
C THR A 18 29.41 19.96 -54.29
N VAL A 19 28.44 20.68 -53.75
CA VAL A 19 28.33 20.80 -52.30
C VAL A 19 27.93 19.39 -51.87
N GLU A 20 28.88 18.61 -51.35
CA GLU A 20 28.54 17.46 -50.52
C GLU A 20 27.76 18.05 -49.33
N GLU A 21 26.43 17.89 -49.33
CA GLU A 21 25.66 18.09 -48.12
C GLU A 21 26.19 17.07 -47.11
N GLU A 22 26.88 17.55 -46.07
CA GLU A 22 27.25 16.67 -44.96
C GLU A 22 25.98 16.00 -44.45
N PRO A 23 26.01 14.67 -44.19
CA PRO A 23 24.83 13.99 -43.67
C PRO A 23 24.37 14.72 -42.41
N ILE A 24 23.11 15.14 -42.39
CA ILE A 24 22.50 15.73 -41.20
C ILE A 24 22.56 14.65 -40.12
N GLU A 25 23.41 14.87 -39.13
CA GLU A 25 23.66 13.90 -38.06
C GLU A 25 22.40 13.78 -37.19
N THR A 26 21.80 12.59 -37.18
CA THR A 26 20.76 12.25 -36.21
C THR A 26 21.41 12.06 -34.86
N SER A 27 20.92 12.75 -33.83
CA SER A 27 21.49 12.66 -32.48
C SER A 27 20.41 12.80 -31.41
N PHE A 28 20.59 12.08 -30.30
CA PHE A 28 19.76 12.18 -29.10
C PHE A 28 20.68 12.21 -27.88
N SER A 29 20.39 13.08 -26.91
CA SER A 29 21.10 13.15 -25.64
C SER A 29 20.17 13.52 -24.49
N VAL A 30 20.53 13.07 -23.29
CA VAL A 30 19.98 13.56 -22.03
C VAL A 30 21.05 14.42 -21.37
N TYR A 31 20.73 15.66 -21.04
CA TYR A 31 21.69 16.59 -20.41
C TYR A 31 21.55 16.65 -18.88
N ASN A 32 20.53 15.99 -18.32
CA ASN A 32 20.41 15.75 -16.89
C ASN A 32 19.69 14.42 -16.61
N ASP A 33 20.41 13.47 -16.01
CA ASP A 33 19.92 12.14 -15.65
C ASP A 33 19.39 12.04 -14.20
N LEU A 34 19.45 13.13 -13.43
CA LEU A 34 18.94 13.21 -12.06
C LEU A 34 18.16 14.49 -11.81
N ILE A 35 16.88 14.35 -11.44
CA ILE A 35 15.96 15.45 -11.19
C ILE A 35 15.46 15.37 -9.74
N TYR A 36 15.51 16.51 -9.05
CA TYR A 36 14.74 16.76 -7.83
C TYR A 36 13.64 17.75 -8.19
N LEU A 37 12.38 17.39 -7.93
CA LEU A 37 11.21 18.16 -8.34
C LEU A 37 10.33 18.43 -7.12
N ASP A 38 9.92 19.68 -6.93
CA ASP A 38 8.97 20.01 -5.87
C ASP A 38 7.59 19.45 -6.22
N LEU A 39 6.81 19.03 -5.23
CA LEU A 39 5.43 18.60 -5.43
C LEU A 39 4.61 19.68 -6.17
N ASN A 40 3.91 19.28 -7.24
CA ASN A 40 3.17 20.12 -8.19
C ASN A 40 4.03 20.95 -9.17
N GLU A 41 5.35 20.96 -9.03
CA GLU A 41 6.25 21.54 -10.02
C GLU A 41 6.23 20.70 -11.31
N GLY A 42 6.46 21.35 -12.45
CA GLY A 42 6.61 20.67 -13.72
C GLY A 42 7.73 21.27 -14.55
N MET A 43 8.27 20.46 -15.46
CA MET A 43 9.38 20.82 -16.32
C MET A 43 9.35 20.03 -17.62
N LEU A 44 10.07 20.50 -18.64
CA LEU A 44 10.38 19.70 -19.81
C LEU A 44 11.34 18.58 -19.42
N VAL A 45 11.15 17.40 -20.01
CA VAL A 45 12.13 16.31 -19.87
C VAL A 45 13.47 16.80 -20.49
N PRO A 46 14.62 16.63 -19.80
CA PRO A 46 15.90 17.22 -20.20
C PRO A 46 16.59 16.44 -21.33
N ILE A 47 15.93 16.39 -22.48
CA ILE A 47 16.40 15.78 -23.72
C ILE A 47 16.73 16.82 -24.78
N GLU A 48 17.74 16.52 -25.59
CA GLU A 48 18.03 17.23 -26.84
C GLU A 48 18.04 16.21 -27.98
N PHE A 49 17.44 16.58 -29.12
CA PHE A 49 17.40 15.71 -30.28
C PHE A 49 17.48 16.50 -31.59
N ILE A 50 18.15 15.92 -32.58
CA ILE A 50 18.36 16.49 -33.92
C ILE A 50 17.93 15.43 -34.93
N ASN A 51 17.13 15.85 -35.93
CA ASN A 51 16.63 14.97 -36.98
C ASN A 51 15.88 13.73 -36.44
N ILE A 52 15.11 13.94 -35.37
CA ILE A 52 14.20 12.99 -34.73
C ILE A 52 12.85 13.70 -34.60
N GLU A 53 11.78 13.07 -35.05
CA GLU A 53 10.43 13.59 -34.87
C GLU A 53 9.94 13.29 -33.44
N GLN A 54 9.14 14.19 -32.86
CA GLN A 54 8.70 14.07 -31.47
C GLN A 54 7.88 12.79 -31.23
N ASP A 55 7.11 12.33 -32.22
CA ASP A 55 6.31 11.11 -32.16
C ASP A 55 7.15 9.81 -32.16
N GLN A 56 8.45 9.91 -32.45
CA GLN A 56 9.40 8.82 -32.27
C GLN A 56 9.86 8.68 -30.82
N ILE A 57 9.60 9.66 -29.95
CA ILE A 57 10.06 9.65 -28.56
C ILE A 57 8.98 9.03 -27.69
N VAL A 58 9.26 7.82 -27.19
CA VAL A 58 8.39 7.11 -26.24
C VAL A 58 8.93 7.30 -24.84
N VAL A 59 8.08 7.83 -23.95
CA VAL A 59 8.39 8.02 -22.54
C VAL A 59 7.53 7.09 -21.70
N SER A 60 8.15 6.38 -20.77
CA SER A 60 7.46 5.54 -19.77
C SER A 60 8.10 5.70 -18.40
N PHE A 61 7.43 5.22 -17.35
CA PHE A 61 7.85 5.44 -15.96
C PHE A 61 7.94 4.13 -15.19
N SER A 62 8.92 4.00 -14.30
CA SER A 62 8.94 2.88 -13.34
C SER A 62 7.78 2.96 -12.34
N ASN A 63 7.28 4.17 -12.06
CA ASN A 63 6.12 4.41 -11.23
C ASN A 63 5.31 5.61 -11.75
N GLU A 64 4.26 5.31 -12.52
CA GLU A 64 3.37 6.31 -13.14
C GLU A 64 2.54 7.13 -12.13
N SER A 65 2.45 6.71 -10.86
CA SER A 65 1.70 7.46 -9.84
C SER A 65 2.41 8.73 -9.36
N ILE A 66 3.70 8.86 -9.65
CA ILE A 66 4.54 9.96 -9.15
C ILE A 66 4.50 11.19 -10.07
N LEU A 67 4.30 11.00 -11.38
CA LEU A 67 4.36 12.07 -12.39
C LEU A 67 3.10 12.11 -13.28
N ASP A 68 2.68 13.30 -13.72
CA ASP A 68 1.96 13.48 -14.99
C ASP A 68 2.97 13.56 -16.11
N TYR A 69 2.58 13.08 -17.28
CA TYR A 69 3.31 13.26 -18.54
C TYR A 69 2.39 13.91 -19.57
N ASP A 70 2.87 14.97 -20.21
CA ASP A 70 2.24 15.61 -21.36
C ASP A 70 3.08 15.32 -22.60
N GLU A 71 2.54 14.50 -23.49
CA GLU A 71 3.18 14.12 -24.75
C GLU A 71 3.27 15.27 -25.75
N THR A 72 2.48 16.34 -25.58
CA THR A 72 2.41 17.44 -26.55
C THR A 72 3.67 18.29 -26.54
N ASP A 73 4.32 18.44 -25.39
CA ASP A 73 5.58 19.16 -25.22
C ASP A 73 6.67 18.35 -24.51
N ILE A 74 6.43 17.07 -24.25
CA ILE A 74 7.32 16.17 -23.49
C ILE A 74 7.66 16.79 -22.13
N SER A 75 6.62 17.19 -21.38
CA SER A 75 6.75 17.72 -20.03
C SER A 75 6.26 16.74 -18.98
N ILE A 76 6.79 16.88 -17.78
CA ILE A 76 6.40 16.13 -16.60
C ILE A 76 5.91 17.08 -15.50
N ARG A 77 5.04 16.59 -14.61
CA ARG A 77 4.64 17.30 -13.39
C ARG A 77 4.57 16.37 -12.19
N ALA A 78 5.14 16.78 -11.07
CA ALA A 78 5.10 16.04 -9.81
C ALA A 78 3.67 15.94 -9.23
N LYS A 79 3.22 14.72 -8.93
CA LYS A 79 1.93 14.41 -8.29
C LYS A 79 2.04 13.93 -6.86
N LYS A 80 3.10 13.19 -6.55
CA LYS A 80 3.25 12.45 -5.29
C LYS A 80 4.73 12.38 -4.91
N TYR A 81 5.04 12.46 -3.61
CA TYR A 81 6.39 12.20 -3.12
C TYR A 81 6.85 10.79 -3.49
N GLY A 82 8.14 10.64 -3.77
CA GLY A 82 8.69 9.34 -4.15
C GLY A 82 9.86 9.42 -5.11
N HIS A 83 10.26 8.24 -5.55
CA HIS A 83 11.23 8.04 -6.62
C HIS A 83 10.57 7.32 -7.80
N THR A 84 10.76 7.84 -8.99
CA THR A 84 10.46 7.14 -10.25
C THR A 84 11.63 7.30 -11.21
N GLN A 85 11.75 6.36 -12.12
CA GLN A 85 12.63 6.46 -13.27
C GLN A 85 11.80 6.82 -14.50
N ILE A 86 12.30 7.72 -15.32
CA ILE A 86 11.80 7.97 -16.67
C ILE A 86 12.63 7.11 -17.62
N TYR A 87 11.98 6.25 -18.40
CA TYR A 87 12.60 5.52 -19.50
C TYR A 87 12.21 6.19 -20.81
N ILE A 88 13.22 6.53 -21.61
CA ILE A 88 13.05 7.17 -22.91
C ILE A 88 13.60 6.22 -23.97
N GLU A 89 12.80 5.95 -24.99
CA GLU A 89 13.17 5.17 -26.18
C GLU A 89 12.85 5.99 -27.43
N VAL A 90 13.82 6.12 -28.35
CA VAL A 90 13.59 6.74 -29.65
C VAL A 90 13.37 5.63 -30.69
N LEU A 91 12.16 5.56 -31.24
CA LEU A 91 11.76 4.55 -32.22
C LEU A 91 12.66 4.55 -33.45
N ASP A 92 12.87 3.37 -34.04
CA ASP A 92 13.73 3.12 -35.20
C ASP A 92 15.22 3.50 -34.99
N THR A 93 15.64 3.67 -33.75
CA THR A 93 17.05 3.90 -33.37
C THR A 93 17.43 3.02 -32.17
N ASP A 94 18.71 3.01 -31.81
CA ASP A 94 19.21 2.36 -30.59
C ASP A 94 19.25 3.33 -29.38
N TYR A 95 18.74 4.57 -29.53
CA TYR A 95 18.81 5.56 -28.44
C TYR A 95 17.84 5.22 -27.32
N LYS A 96 18.41 5.07 -26.13
CA LYS A 96 17.70 4.83 -24.87
C LYS A 96 18.33 5.66 -23.76
N ALA A 97 17.51 6.16 -22.85
CA ALA A 97 17.98 6.84 -21.66
C ALA A 97 17.09 6.56 -20.45
N THR A 98 17.69 6.67 -19.27
CA THR A 98 17.00 6.58 -17.99
C THR A 98 17.32 7.84 -17.19
N ILE A 99 16.30 8.45 -16.58
CA ILE A 99 16.43 9.62 -15.71
C ILE A 99 15.82 9.28 -14.36
N ASP A 100 16.57 9.45 -13.27
CA ASP A 100 16.05 9.34 -11.91
C ASP A 100 15.34 10.64 -11.51
N VAL A 101 14.11 10.51 -11.00
CA VAL A 101 13.31 11.64 -10.53
C VAL A 101 12.89 11.40 -9.09
N TYR A 102 13.26 12.32 -8.22
CA TYR A 102 12.85 12.37 -6.83
C TYR A 102 11.89 13.53 -6.63
N VAL A 103 10.69 13.22 -6.14
CA VAL A 103 9.67 14.21 -5.82
C VAL A 103 9.63 14.42 -4.32
N GLU A 104 9.69 15.68 -3.88
CA GLU A 104 9.66 16.09 -2.48
C GLU A 104 8.92 17.41 -2.30
N ALA A 105 8.69 17.80 -1.06
CA ALA A 105 8.14 19.10 -0.72
C ALA A 105 9.25 20.15 -0.86
N LYS A 106 8.84 21.36 -1.26
CA LYS A 106 9.72 22.54 -1.29
C LYS A 106 10.50 22.76 0.01
N GLU A 107 9.91 22.43 1.14
CA GLU A 107 10.57 22.43 2.45
C GLU A 107 10.43 21.06 3.08
N VAL A 108 11.47 20.23 2.93
CA VAL A 108 11.57 18.94 3.60
C VAL A 108 11.98 19.13 5.05
N LYS A 109 11.29 18.45 5.97
CA LYS A 109 11.61 18.46 7.40
C LYS A 109 12.59 17.34 7.75
N THR A 110 13.24 17.45 8.90
CA THR A 110 14.09 16.38 9.42
C THR A 110 13.29 15.08 9.57
N PRO A 111 13.71 13.98 8.94
CA PRO A 111 13.02 12.70 9.05
C PRO A 111 13.16 12.15 10.47
N LYS A 112 12.17 11.37 10.93
CA LYS A 112 12.22 10.70 12.23
C LYS A 112 12.17 9.19 12.04
N PHE A 113 13.12 8.48 12.63
CA PHE A 113 13.16 7.03 12.57
C PHE A 113 12.09 6.41 13.47
N VAL A 114 11.50 5.31 13.00
CA VAL A 114 10.75 4.34 13.81
C VAL A 114 11.22 2.93 13.52
N ALA A 115 11.32 2.11 14.56
CA ALA A 115 11.71 0.72 14.45
C ALA A 115 10.91 -0.09 15.45
N SER A 116 10.72 -1.38 15.16
CA SER A 116 10.04 -2.30 16.08
C SER A 116 10.77 -2.41 17.42
N ASN A 117 12.11 -2.39 17.39
CA ASN A 117 12.97 -2.50 18.57
C ASN A 117 14.24 -1.64 18.41
N THR A 118 14.78 -1.16 19.54
CA THR A 118 16.05 -0.41 19.61
C THR A 118 17.21 -1.26 20.16
N THR A 119 16.91 -2.48 20.59
CA THR A 119 17.88 -3.50 21.03
C THR A 119 17.58 -4.76 20.24
N ILE A 120 18.59 -5.31 19.55
CA ILE A 120 18.44 -6.43 18.63
C ILE A 120 19.41 -7.54 19.02
N ASN A 121 18.90 -8.77 19.04
CA ASN A 121 19.73 -9.97 19.17
C ASN A 121 20.50 -10.21 17.87
N LEU A 122 21.77 -10.59 18.00
CA LEU A 122 22.68 -10.89 16.89
C LEU A 122 22.11 -11.90 15.86
N ALA A 123 21.26 -12.83 16.30
CA ALA A 123 20.63 -13.83 15.45
C ALA A 123 19.47 -13.29 14.59
N ASN A 124 18.93 -12.12 14.90
CA ASN A 124 17.73 -11.59 14.29
C ASN A 124 18.06 -10.43 13.35
N SER A 125 17.65 -10.56 12.09
CA SER A 125 17.62 -9.41 11.19
C SER A 125 16.51 -8.45 11.60
N PHE A 126 16.66 -7.18 11.26
CA PHE A 126 15.66 -6.17 11.56
C PHE A 126 15.61 -5.10 10.47
N THR A 127 14.59 -4.26 10.51
CA THR A 127 14.53 -3.08 9.65
C THR A 127 14.11 -1.86 10.46
N PHE A 128 14.11 -0.72 9.80
CA PHE A 128 13.76 0.58 10.34
C PHE A 128 12.95 1.33 9.28
N PHE A 129 12.16 2.30 9.71
CA PHE A 129 11.27 3.10 8.89
C PHE A 129 11.48 4.58 9.20
N LEU A 130 11.00 5.44 8.31
CA LEU A 130 10.84 6.85 8.61
C LEU A 130 9.35 7.11 8.88
N GLU A 131 9.05 7.96 9.87
CA GLU A 131 7.67 8.38 10.13
C GLU A 131 7.13 9.16 8.93
N ASP A 132 5.94 8.76 8.47
CA ASP A 132 4.97 9.56 7.71
C ASP A 132 5.59 10.55 6.71
N GLU A 133 5.76 10.09 5.47
CA GLU A 133 6.31 10.88 4.36
C GLU A 133 5.59 12.22 4.14
N GLU A 134 4.29 12.31 4.43
CA GLU A 134 3.51 13.55 4.33
C GLU A 134 3.91 14.58 5.38
N LYS A 135 4.32 14.14 6.58
CA LYS A 135 4.80 15.06 7.62
C LYS A 135 6.19 15.58 7.32
N VAL A 136 7.03 14.71 6.76
CA VAL A 136 8.42 14.99 6.39
C VAL A 136 8.48 15.82 5.10
N GLY A 137 7.55 15.57 4.17
CA GLY A 137 7.58 16.14 2.83
C GLY A 137 8.53 15.39 1.88
N ALA A 138 8.91 14.15 2.18
CA ALA A 138 9.76 13.34 1.32
C ALA A 138 9.53 11.86 1.62
N ALA A 139 9.50 11.04 0.56
CA ALA A 139 9.39 9.60 0.70
C ALA A 139 10.73 9.01 1.15
N ARG A 140 10.71 7.75 1.58
CA ARG A 140 11.91 7.06 2.09
C ARG A 140 13.01 6.97 1.03
N GLU A 141 12.64 6.83 -0.23
CA GLU A 141 13.52 6.68 -1.38
C GLU A 141 14.33 7.95 -1.66
N ASN A 142 13.85 9.12 -1.21
CA ASN A 142 14.57 10.40 -1.28
C ASN A 142 15.76 10.46 -0.31
N PHE A 143 15.88 9.52 0.63
CA PHE A 143 16.97 9.47 1.59
C PHE A 143 18.01 8.43 1.20
N GLU A 144 19.28 8.80 1.37
CA GLU A 144 20.40 7.88 1.42
C GLU A 144 20.55 7.37 2.86
N PHE A 145 20.69 6.05 3.01
CA PHE A 145 20.87 5.41 4.32
C PHE A 145 22.28 4.86 4.46
N THR A 146 22.92 5.14 5.59
CA THR A 146 24.27 4.65 5.90
C THR A 146 24.37 4.05 7.29
N LEU A 147 25.33 3.16 7.45
CA LEU A 147 25.69 2.55 8.73
C LEU A 147 26.96 3.19 9.27
N SER A 148 27.04 3.41 10.58
CA SER A 148 28.26 3.92 11.22
C SER A 148 29.43 2.94 11.18
N ASP A 149 29.14 1.64 11.10
CA ASP A 149 30.15 0.58 11.12
C ASP A 149 29.62 -0.70 10.44
N GLU A 150 30.13 -1.01 9.25
CA GLU A 150 29.78 -2.20 8.48
C GLU A 150 30.35 -3.51 9.06
N GLU A 151 31.27 -3.43 10.04
CA GLU A 151 31.69 -4.61 10.79
C GLU A 151 30.65 -5.05 11.82
N LEU A 152 29.79 -4.14 12.28
CA LEU A 152 28.72 -4.45 13.22
C LEU A 152 27.50 -5.06 12.55
N ALA A 153 27.19 -4.65 11.32
CA ALA A 153 26.07 -5.17 10.53
C ALA A 153 26.23 -4.85 9.04
N GLU A 154 25.47 -5.54 8.19
CA GLU A 154 25.25 -5.13 6.80
C GLU A 154 23.80 -4.71 6.57
N MET A 155 23.59 -3.85 5.58
CA MET A 155 22.28 -3.44 5.09
C MET A 155 22.13 -3.89 3.65
N ASP A 156 21.05 -4.60 3.33
CA ASP A 156 20.73 -4.95 1.95
C ASP A 156 19.91 -3.87 1.24
N GLU A 157 19.60 -4.10 -0.05
CA GLU A 157 18.82 -3.20 -0.90
C GLU A 157 17.40 -2.94 -0.39
N ASN A 158 16.84 -3.85 0.40
CA ASN A 158 15.52 -3.72 1.02
C ASN A 158 15.60 -3.04 2.39
N LEU A 159 16.80 -2.57 2.78
CA LEU A 159 17.08 -1.91 4.05
C LEU A 159 16.82 -2.83 5.24
N ILE A 160 17.06 -4.12 5.03
CA ILE A 160 17.13 -5.12 6.10
C ILE A 160 18.56 -5.11 6.64
N ILE A 161 18.67 -4.92 7.95
CA ILE A 161 19.92 -4.96 8.68
C ILE A 161 20.15 -6.38 9.19
N LYS A 162 21.30 -6.96 8.83
CA LYS A 162 21.78 -8.26 9.31
C LYS A 162 22.93 -8.02 10.29
N PRO A 163 22.71 -8.19 11.61
CA PRO A 163 23.76 -8.03 12.61
C PRO A 163 24.93 -9.02 12.40
N LYS A 164 26.16 -8.55 12.65
CA LYS A 164 27.41 -9.33 12.56
C LYS A 164 28.16 -9.40 13.88
N LYS A 165 28.14 -8.32 14.67
CA LYS A 165 28.80 -8.26 15.99
C LYS A 165 27.99 -7.42 16.99
N PRO A 166 28.09 -7.69 18.30
CA PRO A 166 27.55 -6.82 19.33
C PRO A 166 28.19 -5.42 19.29
N GLY A 167 27.40 -4.40 19.56
CA GLY A 167 27.83 -3.01 19.49
C GLY A 167 26.67 -2.02 19.47
N ILE A 168 26.98 -0.74 19.33
CA ILE A 168 25.99 0.30 19.04
C ILE A 168 26.18 0.67 17.58
N LEU A 169 25.17 0.39 16.77
CA LEU A 169 25.10 0.73 15.36
C LEU A 169 24.26 1.99 15.19
N THR A 170 24.80 3.03 14.57
CA THR A 170 24.04 4.22 14.20
C THR A 170 23.64 4.11 12.73
N ILE A 171 22.34 4.23 12.47
CA ILE A 171 21.77 4.31 11.12
C ILE A 171 21.50 5.79 10.84
N THR A 172 21.96 6.30 9.71
CA THR A 172 21.76 7.70 9.31
C THR A 172 20.93 7.78 8.04
N ALA A 173 19.96 8.70 8.01
CA ALA A 173 19.18 9.06 6.83
C ALA A 173 19.56 10.46 6.41
N LYS A 174 19.99 10.63 5.16
CA LYS A 174 20.42 11.91 4.60
C LYS A 174 19.61 12.21 3.34
N LEU A 175 18.96 13.37 3.27
CA LEU A 175 18.19 13.72 2.08
C LEU A 175 19.14 13.89 0.90
N LYS A 176 18.84 13.24 -0.24
CA LYS A 176 19.72 13.22 -1.41
C LYS A 176 19.87 14.61 -2.06
N SER A 177 18.80 15.41 -2.09
CA SER A 177 18.79 16.78 -2.64
C SER A 177 19.48 17.81 -1.75
N ASN A 178 19.34 17.67 -0.42
CA ASN A 178 19.93 18.57 0.56
C ASN A 178 20.49 17.78 1.75
N PRO A 179 21.78 17.42 1.70
CA PRO A 179 22.36 16.55 2.70
C PRO A 179 22.46 17.15 4.13
N GLU A 180 22.17 18.44 4.32
CA GLU A 180 22.04 19.05 5.65
C GLU A 180 20.77 18.59 6.38
N ILE A 181 19.76 18.12 5.64
CA ILE A 181 18.58 17.47 6.20
C ILE A 181 18.94 16.02 6.49
N THR A 182 19.28 15.77 7.74
CA THR A 182 19.76 14.47 8.20
C THR A 182 19.20 14.12 9.57
N SER A 183 19.05 12.82 9.84
CA SER A 183 18.75 12.28 11.16
C SER A 183 19.51 10.97 11.36
N SER A 184 19.72 10.60 12.62
CA SER A 184 20.33 9.33 12.98
C SER A 184 19.52 8.61 14.05
N PHE A 185 19.68 7.28 14.11
CA PHE A 185 19.02 6.40 15.05
C PHE A 185 19.99 5.30 15.50
N ASP A 186 20.16 5.16 16.82
CA ASP A 186 21.04 4.17 17.41
C ASP A 186 20.30 2.87 17.72
N VAL A 187 20.90 1.75 17.35
CA VAL A 187 20.46 0.40 17.65
C VAL A 187 21.55 -0.33 18.43
N LYS A 188 21.17 -0.92 19.56
CA LYS A 188 22.08 -1.76 20.36
C LYS A 188 22.00 -3.21 19.90
N ILE A 189 23.08 -3.75 19.36
CA ILE A 189 23.21 -5.17 19.00
C ILE A 189 23.83 -5.92 20.17
N VAL A 190 23.21 -7.03 20.58
CA VAL A 190 23.64 -7.87 21.71
C VAL A 190 23.68 -9.34 21.31
N GLU A 191 24.52 -10.16 21.96
CA GLU A 191 24.58 -11.61 21.70
C GLU A 191 23.28 -12.31 22.13
N GLU A 192 22.82 -12.00 23.34
CA GLU A 192 21.54 -12.44 23.88
C GLU A 192 20.79 -11.22 24.39
N THR A 193 19.47 -11.26 24.24
CA THR A 193 18.61 -10.18 24.67
C THR A 193 17.87 -10.59 25.94
N ASP A 194 17.98 -9.79 27.00
CA ASP A 194 17.11 -9.87 28.18
C ASP A 194 15.74 -9.22 27.92
N ASP A 195 15.48 -8.83 26.67
CA ASP A 195 14.25 -8.17 26.27
C ASP A 195 13.06 -9.10 26.48
N GLU A 196 12.24 -8.75 27.46
CA GLU A 196 11.04 -9.48 27.78
C GLU A 196 9.95 -9.35 26.70
N ARG A 197 10.12 -8.50 25.68
CA ARG A 197 9.16 -8.34 24.58
C ARG A 197 9.04 -9.60 23.75
N ILE A 198 7.86 -9.75 23.15
CA ILE A 198 7.57 -10.85 22.21
C ILE A 198 8.33 -10.59 20.92
N ILE A 199 8.99 -11.62 20.38
CA ILE A 199 9.54 -11.56 19.02
C ILE A 199 8.35 -11.66 18.06
N PHE A 200 8.02 -10.54 17.42
CA PHE A 200 6.93 -10.45 16.46
C PHE A 200 7.49 -10.10 15.08
N THR A 201 7.47 -11.07 14.17
CA THR A 201 8.15 -10.98 12.88
C THR A 201 7.32 -11.61 11.75
N THR A 202 7.87 -11.67 10.56
CA THR A 202 7.28 -12.21 9.32
C THR A 202 8.20 -13.24 8.70
N ASP A 203 7.70 -14.00 7.71
CA ASP A 203 8.55 -14.87 6.90
C ASP A 203 9.63 -14.04 6.20
N ASP A 204 10.87 -14.52 6.23
CA ASP A 204 12.05 -13.92 5.59
C ASP A 204 12.32 -12.45 5.95
N ASN A 205 11.72 -11.93 7.03
CA ASN A 205 11.79 -10.52 7.41
C ASN A 205 11.29 -9.58 6.29
N ILE A 206 10.24 -9.99 5.59
CA ILE A 206 9.53 -9.14 4.62
C ILE A 206 8.61 -8.18 5.38
N PHE A 207 8.79 -6.88 5.17
CA PHE A 207 7.99 -5.83 5.83
C PHE A 207 7.30 -4.88 4.84
N LYS A 208 7.23 -5.29 3.57
CA LYS A 208 6.59 -4.56 2.48
C LYS A 208 5.56 -5.45 1.82
N ILE A 209 4.37 -4.92 1.55
CA ILE A 209 3.30 -5.60 0.83
C ILE A 209 2.53 -4.64 -0.06
N LYS A 210 1.78 -5.17 -1.02
CA LYS A 210 0.84 -4.39 -1.84
C LYS A 210 -0.56 -4.35 -1.23
N PRO A 211 -1.41 -3.39 -1.63
CA PRO A 211 -2.84 -3.46 -1.35
C PRO A 211 -3.41 -4.84 -1.75
N GLY A 212 -4.15 -5.48 -0.82
CA GLY A 212 -4.73 -6.81 -0.99
C GLY A 212 -3.82 -7.99 -0.65
N GLU A 213 -2.51 -7.78 -0.55
CA GLU A 213 -1.60 -8.85 -0.13
C GLU A 213 -1.75 -9.15 1.36
N ARG A 214 -1.51 -10.43 1.69
CA ARG A 214 -1.58 -10.97 3.03
C ARG A 214 -0.18 -11.37 3.48
N LEU A 215 0.26 -10.83 4.62
CA LEU A 215 1.57 -11.10 5.20
C LEU A 215 1.40 -11.86 6.51
N LYS A 216 1.94 -13.07 6.52
CA LYS A 216 1.88 -13.94 7.69
C LYS A 216 2.90 -13.51 8.73
N THR A 217 2.49 -13.58 10.00
CA THR A 217 3.34 -13.19 11.13
C THR A 217 3.60 -14.36 12.07
N TYR A 218 4.69 -14.25 12.83
CA TYR A 218 5.13 -15.23 13.80
C TYR A 218 5.41 -14.56 15.13
N VAL A 219 4.95 -15.23 16.18
CA VAL A 219 5.15 -14.87 17.58
C VAL A 219 6.08 -15.91 18.18
N ASP A 220 7.29 -15.49 18.53
CA ASP A 220 8.36 -16.35 19.04
C ASP A 220 8.63 -17.57 18.14
N GLY A 221 8.56 -17.36 16.82
CA GLY A 221 8.82 -18.37 15.78
C GLY A 221 7.62 -19.24 15.38
N GLU A 222 6.45 -19.03 15.98
CA GLU A 222 5.24 -19.80 15.69
C GLU A 222 4.08 -18.92 15.23
N VAL A 223 3.18 -19.51 14.42
CA VAL A 223 1.90 -18.87 14.08
C VAL A 223 0.98 -18.99 15.28
N LYS A 224 0.48 -17.87 15.76
CA LYS A 224 -0.41 -17.81 16.93
C LYS A 224 -1.65 -17.02 16.58
N SER A 225 -2.80 -17.51 17.03
CA SER A 225 -4.07 -16.80 16.87
C SER A 225 -4.56 -16.23 18.20
N ILE A 226 -5.67 -15.50 18.17
CA ILE A 226 -6.31 -15.01 19.38
C ILE A 226 -6.77 -16.12 20.32
N VAL A 227 -7.17 -17.27 19.77
CA VAL A 227 -7.58 -18.42 20.61
C VAL A 227 -6.40 -18.99 21.40
N ASP A 228 -5.18 -18.71 20.95
CA ASP A 228 -3.94 -19.08 21.63
C ASP A 228 -3.48 -18.02 22.63
N LYS A 229 -4.40 -17.32 23.34
CA LYS A 229 -4.16 -16.24 24.32
C LYS A 229 -3.49 -14.95 23.80
N PHE A 230 -3.40 -14.73 22.49
CA PHE A 230 -2.82 -13.51 21.93
C PHE A 230 -3.87 -12.47 21.56
N GLU A 231 -3.50 -11.20 21.54
CA GLU A 231 -4.35 -10.12 21.04
C GLU A 231 -3.59 -9.32 20.00
N TYR A 232 -4.21 -9.17 18.83
CA TYR A 232 -3.67 -8.41 17.72
C TYR A 232 -4.40 -7.08 17.56
N LYS A 233 -3.63 -6.03 17.24
CA LYS A 233 -4.18 -4.69 17.02
C LYS A 233 -3.40 -3.96 15.94
N SER A 234 -4.11 -3.37 14.98
CA SER A 234 -3.58 -2.38 14.05
C SER A 234 -3.85 -0.95 14.55
N TYR A 235 -2.88 -0.06 14.36
CA TYR A 235 -2.97 1.36 14.74
C TYR A 235 -3.20 2.29 13.55
N ASN A 236 -3.07 1.79 12.31
CA ASN A 236 -3.34 2.49 11.06
C ASN A 236 -4.19 1.61 10.14
N ASN A 237 -5.39 1.26 10.58
CA ASN A 237 -6.24 0.27 9.92
C ASN A 237 -6.70 0.65 8.50
N ASN A 238 -6.59 1.93 8.11
CA ASN A 238 -6.83 2.36 6.73
C ASN A 238 -5.69 1.97 5.77
N ILE A 239 -4.48 1.73 6.31
CA ILE A 239 -3.28 1.34 5.56
C ILE A 239 -3.16 -0.18 5.59
N ALA A 240 -3.18 -0.78 6.79
CA ALA A 240 -3.14 -2.24 6.94
C ALA A 240 -3.96 -2.70 8.16
N SER A 241 -4.67 -3.82 8.03
CA SER A 241 -5.34 -4.51 9.15
C SER A 241 -4.50 -5.68 9.65
N ILE A 242 -4.92 -6.28 10.77
CA ILE A 242 -4.39 -7.56 11.24
C ILE A 242 -5.55 -8.48 11.63
N ALA A 243 -5.59 -9.64 11.00
CA ALA A 243 -6.53 -10.73 11.23
C ALA A 243 -6.38 -11.33 12.63
N ASP A 244 -7.33 -12.18 13.04
CA ASP A 244 -7.30 -12.78 14.37
C ASP A 244 -6.29 -13.92 14.51
N ASP A 245 -5.75 -14.40 13.39
CA ASP A 245 -4.63 -15.34 13.27
C ASP A 245 -3.26 -14.65 13.15
N GLY A 246 -3.22 -13.32 13.25
CA GLY A 246 -2.01 -12.51 13.10
C GLY A 246 -1.69 -12.09 11.66
N THR A 247 -2.42 -12.56 10.65
CA THR A 247 -2.16 -12.19 9.25
C THR A 247 -2.40 -10.70 9.02
N ILE A 248 -1.39 -9.98 8.56
CA ILE A 248 -1.48 -8.57 8.15
C ILE A 248 -2.08 -8.50 6.75
N ILE A 249 -2.96 -7.54 6.49
CA ILE A 249 -3.60 -7.34 5.19
C ILE A 249 -3.38 -5.91 4.73
N GLY A 250 -2.75 -5.71 3.58
CA GLY A 250 -2.52 -4.39 2.99
C GLY A 250 -3.81 -3.79 2.40
N THR A 251 -3.98 -2.48 2.52
CA THR A 251 -5.18 -1.77 2.03
C THR A 251 -4.84 -0.54 1.22
N LYS A 252 -4.04 0.38 1.78
CA LYS A 252 -3.66 1.64 1.12
C LYS A 252 -2.18 1.91 1.34
N PRO A 253 -1.50 2.56 0.37
CA PRO A 253 -0.10 2.89 0.53
C PRO A 253 0.17 3.71 1.79
N GLY A 254 1.31 3.45 2.42
CA GLY A 254 1.79 4.15 3.59
C GLY A 254 2.35 3.21 4.66
N LEU A 255 2.73 3.78 5.80
CA LEU A 255 3.29 3.05 6.93
C LEU A 255 2.21 2.71 7.95
N ALA A 256 2.08 1.43 8.29
CA ALA A 256 1.28 0.96 9.40
C ALA A 256 2.14 0.24 10.43
N TYR A 257 1.61 0.13 11.65
CA TYR A 257 2.16 -0.81 12.62
C TYR A 257 1.06 -1.57 13.35
N VAL A 258 1.42 -2.80 13.69
CA VAL A 258 0.60 -3.75 14.42
C VAL A 258 1.29 -4.15 15.70
N ARG A 259 0.48 -4.57 16.67
CA ARG A 259 0.92 -5.06 17.97
C ARG A 259 0.37 -6.46 18.20
N VAL A 260 1.17 -7.28 18.86
CA VAL A 260 0.73 -8.48 19.54
C VAL A 260 0.89 -8.34 21.06
N LEU A 261 -0.05 -8.89 21.82
CA LEU A 261 -0.02 -8.99 23.28
C LEU A 261 -0.26 -10.43 23.71
N ASP A 262 0.63 -10.98 24.53
CA ASP A 262 0.34 -12.21 25.28
C ASP A 262 -0.53 -11.83 26.49
N ARG A 263 -1.78 -12.32 26.53
CA ARG A 263 -2.73 -11.97 27.59
C ARG A 263 -2.35 -12.53 28.96
N THR A 264 -1.55 -13.59 29.01
CA THR A 264 -1.07 -14.23 30.26
C THR A 264 0.11 -13.47 30.84
N THR A 265 1.12 -13.17 30.03
CA THR A 265 2.36 -12.53 30.51
C THR A 265 2.30 -11.01 30.45
N ARG A 266 1.33 -10.45 29.71
CA ARG A 266 1.20 -9.02 29.39
C ARG A 266 2.34 -8.43 28.57
N LYS A 267 3.22 -9.29 28.04
CA LYS A 267 4.31 -8.93 27.14
C LYS A 267 3.76 -8.52 25.77
N THR A 268 4.45 -7.60 25.11
CA THR A 268 4.05 -7.05 23.81
C THR A 268 5.15 -7.19 22.77
N GLY A 269 4.76 -7.40 21.51
CA GLY A 269 5.61 -7.25 20.34
C GLY A 269 5.00 -6.23 19.37
N TYR A 270 5.84 -5.57 18.59
CA TYR A 270 5.42 -4.59 17.58
C TYR A 270 6.07 -4.92 16.24
N LEU A 271 5.34 -4.64 15.17
CA LEU A 271 5.79 -4.86 13.82
C LEU A 271 5.28 -3.72 12.93
N TYR A 272 6.21 -3.06 12.24
CA TYR A 272 5.92 -2.05 11.23
C TYR A 272 5.87 -2.71 9.85
N VAL A 273 4.96 -2.24 9.00
CA VAL A 273 4.77 -2.71 7.63
C VAL A 273 4.53 -1.51 6.71
N ILE A 274 5.21 -1.49 5.56
CA ILE A 274 4.91 -0.56 4.47
C ILE A 274 3.92 -1.26 3.54
N VAL A 275 2.85 -0.55 3.20
CA VAL A 275 2.03 -0.89 2.04
C VAL A 275 2.48 0.00 0.89
N GLU A 276 2.84 -0.58 -0.24
CA GLU A 276 3.29 0.14 -1.43
C GLU A 276 2.52 -0.33 -2.67
N GLY A 277 2.33 0.56 -3.63
CA GLY A 277 1.58 0.25 -4.84
C GLY A 277 0.71 1.40 -5.30
N THR A 278 0.30 1.32 -6.55
CA THR A 278 -0.46 2.36 -7.24
C THR A 278 -1.88 1.94 -7.54
N GLU A 279 -2.20 0.66 -7.32
CA GLU A 279 -3.51 0.09 -7.57
C GLU A 279 -4.02 -0.71 -6.37
N ASN A 280 -5.34 -0.69 -6.17
CA ASN A 280 -6.05 -1.64 -5.33
C ASN A 280 -7.30 -2.14 -6.06
N LYS A 281 -7.30 -3.44 -6.36
CA LYS A 281 -8.36 -4.13 -7.11
C LYS A 281 -9.03 -5.25 -6.30
N VAL A 282 -8.91 -5.20 -4.97
CA VAL A 282 -9.50 -6.20 -4.09
C VAL A 282 -11.02 -6.14 -4.16
N ASP A 283 -11.65 -7.29 -4.39
CA ASP A 283 -13.10 -7.42 -4.23
C ASP A 283 -13.44 -7.54 -2.74
N TYR A 284 -13.50 -6.39 -2.05
CA TYR A 284 -13.80 -6.34 -0.62
C TYR A 284 -15.20 -6.87 -0.27
N ILE A 285 -16.13 -6.87 -1.22
CA ILE A 285 -17.46 -7.47 -1.02
C ILE A 285 -17.30 -8.99 -0.93
N GLU A 286 -16.54 -9.59 -1.85
CA GLU A 286 -16.24 -11.01 -1.82
C GLU A 286 -15.43 -11.40 -0.58
N GLU A 287 -14.39 -10.65 -0.22
CA GLU A 287 -13.58 -10.91 0.98
C GLU A 287 -14.43 -10.88 2.27
N LEU A 288 -15.34 -9.89 2.40
CA LEU A 288 -16.26 -9.80 3.53
C LEU A 288 -17.19 -11.01 3.62
N ILE A 289 -17.80 -11.38 2.50
CA ILE A 289 -18.76 -12.49 2.45
C ILE A 289 -18.02 -13.81 2.67
N SER A 290 -16.87 -14.02 2.05
CA SER A 290 -16.05 -15.22 2.23
C SER A 290 -15.61 -15.38 3.69
N ALA A 291 -15.16 -14.31 4.35
CA ALA A 291 -14.84 -14.32 5.77
C ALA A 291 -16.05 -14.68 6.64
N ALA A 292 -17.22 -14.11 6.34
CA ALA A 292 -18.45 -14.39 7.07
C ALA A 292 -19.00 -15.81 6.83
N MET A 293 -18.90 -16.32 5.60
CA MET A 293 -19.37 -17.66 5.21
C MET A 293 -18.45 -18.77 5.74
N GLY A 294 -17.15 -18.48 5.92
CA GLY A 294 -16.21 -19.40 6.58
C GLY A 294 -16.61 -19.74 8.02
N GLU A 295 -17.51 -18.95 8.61
CA GLU A 295 -17.96 -19.10 9.99
C GLU A 295 -19.28 -19.84 10.17
N LEU A 296 -19.89 -20.34 9.09
CA LEU A 296 -21.18 -21.02 9.18
C LEU A 296 -21.17 -22.14 10.23
N GLY A 297 -22.16 -22.07 11.13
CA GLY A 297 -22.31 -23.03 12.22
C GLY A 297 -21.52 -22.69 13.48
N THR A 298 -20.64 -21.68 13.50
CA THR A 298 -20.00 -21.18 14.73
C THR A 298 -21.07 -20.73 15.72
N LYS A 299 -20.94 -21.15 16.99
CA LYS A 299 -21.92 -20.89 18.07
C LYS A 299 -21.25 -20.37 19.31
N GLU A 300 -22.03 -19.68 20.13
CA GLU A 300 -21.63 -19.38 21.50
C GLU A 300 -21.66 -20.66 22.35
N VAL A 301 -20.60 -20.89 23.12
CA VAL A 301 -20.51 -21.96 24.12
C VAL A 301 -20.14 -21.34 25.46
N ASN A 302 -20.97 -21.53 26.50
CA ASN A 302 -20.73 -20.97 27.84
C ASN A 302 -20.46 -19.46 27.84
N LYS A 303 -21.20 -18.67 27.03
CA LYS A 303 -21.01 -17.22 26.84
C LYS A 303 -19.75 -16.81 26.09
N TYR A 304 -19.00 -17.78 25.55
CA TYR A 304 -17.84 -17.54 24.72
C TYR A 304 -18.18 -17.68 23.25
N VAL A 305 -17.78 -16.69 22.46
CA VAL A 305 -17.68 -16.76 21.00
C VAL A 305 -16.47 -15.94 20.57
N LYS A 306 -15.72 -16.40 19.57
CA LYS A 306 -14.45 -15.76 19.19
C LYS A 306 -14.59 -14.29 18.77
N TYR A 307 -15.73 -13.88 18.20
CA TYR A 307 -15.97 -12.48 17.83
C TYR A 307 -16.07 -11.57 19.06
N GLY A 308 -16.69 -12.07 20.14
CA GLY A 308 -16.76 -11.38 21.42
C GLY A 308 -15.38 -11.29 22.06
N ASP A 309 -14.60 -12.37 22.01
CA ASP A 309 -13.23 -12.42 22.50
C ASP A 309 -12.27 -11.46 21.76
N TRP A 310 -12.42 -11.37 20.43
CA TRP A 310 -11.70 -10.43 19.57
C TRP A 310 -12.10 -8.96 19.82
N TYR A 311 -13.37 -8.70 20.11
CA TYR A 311 -13.84 -7.34 20.31
C TYR A 311 -13.62 -6.82 21.75
N LEU A 312 -13.94 -7.63 22.76
CA LEU A 312 -13.94 -7.25 24.18
C LEU A 312 -12.73 -7.76 24.97
N GLU A 313 -11.69 -8.26 24.32
CA GLU A 313 -10.47 -8.74 24.99
C GLU A 313 -10.74 -9.80 26.07
N GLY A 314 -11.69 -10.70 25.83
CA GLY A 314 -12.00 -11.83 26.74
C GLY A 314 -13.29 -11.73 27.57
N PHE A 315 -14.15 -10.73 27.32
CA PHE A 315 -15.47 -10.68 27.95
C PHE A 315 -16.59 -11.15 27.00
N GLY A 316 -17.36 -12.15 27.41
CA GLY A 316 -18.50 -12.67 26.66
C GLY A 316 -19.66 -11.67 26.59
N SER A 317 -20.26 -11.49 25.41
CA SER A 317 -21.49 -10.72 25.20
C SER A 317 -22.61 -11.65 24.74
N TYR A 318 -23.82 -11.43 25.27
CA TYR A 318 -25.05 -12.13 24.84
C TYR A 318 -25.48 -11.77 23.42
N ASP A 319 -25.09 -10.58 22.94
CA ASP A 319 -25.45 -10.06 21.62
C ASP A 319 -24.18 -9.84 20.80
N TRP A 320 -23.88 -10.78 19.90
CA TRP A 320 -22.63 -10.80 19.13
C TRP A 320 -22.81 -10.62 17.61
N CYS A 321 -24.02 -10.33 17.14
CA CYS A 321 -24.31 -10.13 15.71
C CYS A 321 -23.46 -9.01 15.08
N GLN A 322 -23.34 -7.84 15.73
CA GLN A 322 -22.53 -6.73 15.23
C GLN A 322 -21.03 -6.95 15.42
N MET A 323 -20.62 -7.66 16.47
CA MET A 323 -19.22 -8.04 16.65
C MET A 323 -18.77 -9.01 15.55
N PHE A 324 -19.66 -9.92 15.11
CA PHE A 324 -19.42 -10.78 13.96
C PHE A 324 -19.22 -9.99 12.66
N VAL A 325 -20.08 -9.01 12.36
CA VAL A 325 -19.90 -8.15 11.17
C VAL A 325 -18.59 -7.36 11.24
N SER A 326 -18.25 -6.80 12.40
CA SER A 326 -16.98 -6.09 12.62
C SER A 326 -15.77 -7.01 12.46
N TRP A 327 -15.87 -8.24 12.97
CA TRP A 327 -14.82 -9.24 12.85
C TRP A 327 -14.62 -9.66 11.40
N ALA A 328 -15.70 -9.94 10.67
CA ALA A 328 -15.65 -10.32 9.26
C ALA A 328 -15.01 -9.21 8.41
N ALA A 329 -15.38 -7.95 8.66
CA ALA A 329 -14.74 -6.80 8.02
C ALA A 329 -13.23 -6.72 8.29
N ASN A 330 -12.81 -6.97 9.54
CA ASN A 330 -11.39 -7.00 9.90
C ASN A 330 -10.63 -8.13 9.19
N GLN A 331 -11.21 -9.34 9.11
CA GLN A 331 -10.61 -10.48 8.41
C GLN A 331 -10.51 -10.27 6.88
N ALA A 332 -11.41 -9.46 6.34
CA ALA A 332 -11.44 -9.04 4.94
C ALA A 332 -10.51 -7.86 4.63
N GLY A 333 -9.78 -7.33 5.61
CA GLY A 333 -8.93 -6.15 5.42
C GLY A 333 -9.69 -4.86 5.18
N ILE A 334 -10.99 -4.82 5.53
CA ILE A 334 -11.82 -3.63 5.34
C ILE A 334 -11.52 -2.62 6.47
N PRO A 335 -11.16 -1.37 6.14
CA PRO A 335 -10.92 -0.35 7.13
C PRO A 335 -12.15 0.07 7.95
N ASN A 336 -11.90 0.53 9.17
CA ASN A 336 -12.93 0.97 10.13
C ASN A 336 -13.71 2.22 9.68
N ASN A 337 -13.18 2.98 8.71
CA ASN A 337 -13.91 4.08 8.09
C ASN A 337 -14.83 3.64 6.94
N ILE A 338 -14.85 2.35 6.59
CA ILE A 338 -15.76 1.73 5.60
C ILE A 338 -16.83 0.89 6.31
N ILE A 339 -16.43 0.03 7.24
CA ILE A 339 -17.32 -0.71 8.16
C ILE A 339 -16.78 -0.55 9.58
N PRO A 340 -17.54 -0.02 10.55
CA PRO A 340 -17.01 0.33 11.85
C PRO A 340 -16.75 -0.91 12.71
N ARG A 341 -15.58 -0.97 13.37
CA ARG A 341 -15.36 -1.88 14.51
C ARG A 341 -16.24 -1.41 15.68
N THR A 342 -17.40 -2.06 15.86
CA THR A 342 -18.33 -1.79 16.96
C THR A 342 -19.04 -3.06 17.43
N SER A 343 -19.53 -3.08 18.67
CA SER A 343 -20.43 -4.12 19.17
C SER A 343 -21.90 -3.71 19.13
N GLY A 344 -22.20 -2.41 18.90
CA GLY A 344 -23.55 -1.87 18.94
C GLY A 344 -24.17 -1.77 17.56
N VAL A 345 -25.31 -2.44 17.34
CA VAL A 345 -26.07 -2.35 16.08
C VAL A 345 -26.54 -0.91 15.82
N ALA A 346 -26.97 -0.18 16.86
CA ALA A 346 -27.29 1.24 16.76
C ALA A 346 -26.07 2.09 16.36
N SER A 347 -24.89 1.82 16.91
CA SER A 347 -23.66 2.52 16.55
C SER A 347 -23.26 2.29 15.08
N SER A 348 -23.49 1.08 14.56
CA SER A 348 -23.31 0.76 13.13
C SER A 348 -24.25 1.57 12.25
N ARG A 349 -25.55 1.63 12.61
CA ARG A 349 -26.52 2.46 11.90
C ARG A 349 -26.11 3.94 11.92
N ASP A 350 -25.81 4.49 13.10
CA ASP A 350 -25.40 5.89 13.27
C ASP A 350 -24.17 6.24 12.42
N PHE A 351 -23.22 5.30 12.28
CA PHE A 351 -22.05 5.46 11.43
C PHE A 351 -22.45 5.67 9.96
N PHE A 352 -23.31 4.81 9.42
CA PHE A 352 -23.77 4.95 8.03
C PHE A 352 -24.68 6.17 7.84
N GLU A 353 -25.52 6.52 8.82
CA GLU A 353 -26.35 7.73 8.79
C GLU A 353 -25.50 9.00 8.72
N LYS A 354 -24.44 9.11 9.52
CA LYS A 354 -23.51 10.26 9.51
C LYS A 354 -22.79 10.43 8.17
N GLN A 355 -22.63 9.35 7.42
CA GLN A 355 -22.05 9.37 6.08
C GLN A 355 -23.10 9.57 4.96
N ASN A 356 -24.39 9.70 5.31
CA ASN A 356 -25.53 9.68 4.36
C ASN A 356 -25.65 8.36 3.56
N ARG A 357 -25.14 7.26 4.11
CA ARG A 357 -25.04 5.94 3.48
C ARG A 357 -25.87 4.88 4.20
N PHE A 358 -26.84 5.31 5.02
CA PHE A 358 -27.92 4.47 5.51
C PHE A 358 -29.20 4.76 4.72
N LYS A 359 -29.86 3.72 4.22
CA LYS A 359 -31.13 3.83 3.50
C LYS A 359 -32.21 3.01 4.17
N LEU A 360 -33.40 3.58 4.32
CA LEU A 360 -34.57 2.85 4.77
C LEU A 360 -34.99 1.86 3.69
N LYS A 361 -35.56 0.72 4.12
CA LYS A 361 -36.01 -0.35 3.22
C LYS A 361 -36.97 0.12 2.13
N GLU A 362 -37.83 1.09 2.44
CA GLU A 362 -38.83 1.61 1.50
C GLU A 362 -38.22 2.44 0.37
N ASP A 363 -37.02 2.98 0.56
CA ASP A 363 -36.37 3.90 -0.37
C ASP A 363 -35.22 3.27 -1.17
N TYR A 364 -34.92 1.98 -0.93
CA TYR A 364 -33.71 1.35 -1.45
C TYR A 364 -33.83 -0.16 -1.59
N THR A 365 -33.41 -0.66 -2.76
CA THR A 365 -33.20 -2.10 -2.98
C THR A 365 -31.77 -2.46 -2.57
N PRO A 366 -31.56 -3.40 -1.64
CA PRO A 366 -30.22 -3.76 -1.19
C PRO A 366 -29.37 -4.35 -2.29
N LYS A 367 -28.06 -4.30 -2.08
CA LYS A 367 -27.04 -4.93 -2.92
C LYS A 367 -26.19 -5.88 -2.08
N ARG A 368 -25.55 -6.83 -2.76
CA ARG A 368 -24.50 -7.67 -2.18
C ARG A 368 -23.44 -6.79 -1.50
N GLY A 369 -23.06 -7.13 -0.27
CA GLY A 369 -22.13 -6.36 0.55
C GLY A 369 -22.78 -5.31 1.47
N ASP A 370 -24.07 -4.99 1.30
CA ASP A 370 -24.76 -4.10 2.23
C ASP A 370 -24.91 -4.73 3.62
N ILE A 371 -24.95 -3.88 4.65
CA ILE A 371 -25.17 -4.28 6.04
C ILE A 371 -26.65 -4.09 6.38
N ILE A 372 -27.41 -5.18 6.41
CA ILE A 372 -28.84 -5.15 6.71
C ILE A 372 -29.08 -5.00 8.22
N HIS A 373 -29.99 -4.10 8.61
CA HIS A 373 -30.36 -3.86 9.99
C HIS A 373 -31.84 -4.21 10.22
N PHE A 374 -32.13 -4.95 11.30
CA PHE A 374 -33.47 -5.42 11.66
C PHE A 374 -33.99 -4.84 12.98
N LEU A 375 -35.32 -4.90 13.15
CA LEU A 375 -36.14 -4.47 14.27
C LEU A 375 -36.07 -2.95 14.51
N THR A 376 -37.19 -2.35 14.92
CA THR A 376 -37.29 -0.90 15.11
C THR A 376 -36.24 -0.45 16.14
N ASN A 377 -35.35 0.48 15.74
CA ASN A 377 -34.11 0.90 16.43
C ASN A 377 -32.88 -0.01 16.29
N ALA A 378 -32.86 -0.92 15.32
CA ALA A 378 -31.70 -1.71 14.91
C ALA A 378 -31.17 -2.62 16.04
N SER A 379 -31.85 -3.74 16.28
CA SER A 379 -31.50 -4.71 17.33
C SER A 379 -30.76 -5.95 16.80
N HIS A 380 -30.70 -6.12 15.48
CA HIS A 380 -29.95 -7.21 14.84
C HIS A 380 -29.37 -6.75 13.50
N VAL A 381 -28.32 -7.41 13.05
CA VAL A 381 -27.58 -7.06 11.84
C VAL A 381 -27.12 -8.30 11.09
N GLY A 382 -26.98 -8.19 9.77
CA GLY A 382 -26.38 -9.20 8.91
C GLY A 382 -25.63 -8.58 7.73
N ILE A 383 -24.95 -9.43 6.97
CA ILE A 383 -24.30 -9.06 5.71
C ILE A 383 -25.15 -9.60 4.56
N VAL A 384 -25.52 -8.75 3.61
CA VAL A 384 -26.26 -9.15 2.40
C VAL A 384 -25.33 -9.92 1.46
N THR A 385 -25.67 -11.17 1.16
CA THR A 385 -24.87 -12.05 0.29
C THR A 385 -25.42 -12.12 -1.14
N ASP A 386 -26.72 -11.92 -1.32
CA ASP A 386 -27.39 -11.92 -2.62
C ASP A 386 -28.78 -11.26 -2.56
N VAL A 387 -29.29 -10.82 -3.71
CA VAL A 387 -30.65 -10.28 -3.85
C VAL A 387 -31.25 -10.79 -5.16
N ARG A 388 -32.28 -11.64 -5.04
CA ARG A 388 -32.96 -12.26 -6.19
C ARG A 388 -34.38 -12.67 -5.84
N ASP A 389 -35.24 -12.77 -6.84
CA ASP A 389 -36.62 -13.27 -6.70
C ASP A 389 -37.45 -12.55 -5.61
N GLY A 390 -37.24 -11.24 -5.46
CA GLY A 390 -37.93 -10.44 -4.43
C GLY A 390 -37.49 -10.73 -3.00
N LYS A 391 -36.35 -11.42 -2.82
CA LYS A 391 -35.77 -11.76 -1.52
C LYS A 391 -34.36 -11.22 -1.38
N VAL A 392 -34.01 -10.88 -0.13
CA VAL A 392 -32.64 -10.63 0.32
C VAL A 392 -32.11 -11.89 1.00
N TYR A 393 -30.88 -12.27 0.67
CA TYR A 393 -30.13 -13.38 1.28
C TYR A 393 -29.02 -12.79 2.13
N THR A 394 -28.79 -13.38 3.29
CA THR A 394 -27.88 -12.82 4.29
C THR A 394 -27.07 -13.93 4.96
N VAL A 395 -25.90 -13.54 5.47
CA VAL A 395 -25.18 -14.29 6.51
C VAL A 395 -25.22 -13.46 7.79
N GLU A 396 -25.69 -14.06 8.87
CA GLU A 396 -25.96 -13.39 10.13
C GLU A 396 -25.25 -14.12 11.27
N GLY A 397 -24.64 -13.35 12.18
CA GLY A 397 -24.17 -13.85 13.47
C GLY A 397 -25.28 -13.75 14.51
N ASN A 398 -25.27 -14.62 15.51
CA ASN A 398 -26.24 -14.70 16.59
C ASN A 398 -27.68 -14.94 16.14
N THR A 399 -27.88 -15.51 14.95
CA THR A 399 -29.20 -15.92 14.48
C THR A 399 -29.44 -17.36 14.92
N SER A 400 -30.39 -17.56 15.84
CA SER A 400 -30.60 -18.86 16.50
C SER A 400 -29.34 -19.39 17.24
N ASN A 401 -28.58 -18.49 17.89
CA ASN A 401 -27.31 -18.78 18.56
C ASN A 401 -26.24 -19.44 17.65
N MET A 402 -26.18 -19.03 16.38
CA MET A 402 -25.11 -19.42 15.48
C MET A 402 -24.90 -18.41 14.36
N VAL A 403 -23.80 -18.56 13.63
CA VAL A 403 -23.64 -17.97 12.31
C VAL A 403 -24.42 -18.84 11.32
N ALA A 404 -25.36 -18.25 10.60
CA ALA A 404 -26.11 -18.98 9.60
C ALA A 404 -26.63 -18.08 8.48
N GLU A 405 -26.92 -18.72 7.35
CA GLU A 405 -27.62 -18.09 6.25
C GLU A 405 -29.10 -17.87 6.58
N ARG A 406 -29.64 -16.74 6.13
CA ARG A 406 -31.07 -16.42 6.19
C ARG A 406 -31.53 -15.84 4.87
N SER A 407 -32.85 -15.79 4.72
CA SER A 407 -33.47 -15.08 3.60
C SER A 407 -34.81 -14.49 4.03
N TYR A 408 -35.12 -13.32 3.51
CA TYR A 408 -36.33 -12.58 3.83
C TYR A 408 -36.91 -11.99 2.55
N SER A 409 -38.23 -11.81 2.52
CA SER A 409 -38.84 -10.95 1.51
C SER A 409 -38.29 -9.53 1.64
N LEU A 410 -38.13 -8.81 0.52
CA LEU A 410 -37.64 -7.42 0.54
C LEU A 410 -38.55 -6.48 1.35
N ASP A 411 -39.84 -6.81 1.50
CA ASP A 411 -40.80 -6.06 2.31
C ASP A 411 -40.87 -6.52 3.77
N HIS A 412 -40.06 -7.50 4.18
CA HIS A 412 -40.18 -8.14 5.50
C HIS A 412 -40.23 -7.09 6.62
N HIS A 413 -41.28 -7.14 7.43
CA HIS A 413 -41.67 -6.06 8.35
C HIS A 413 -40.62 -5.73 9.42
N THR A 414 -39.71 -6.66 9.72
CA THR A 414 -38.62 -6.41 10.67
C THR A 414 -37.42 -5.74 10.04
N ILE A 415 -37.29 -5.64 8.72
CA ILE A 415 -36.16 -4.95 8.10
C ILE A 415 -36.34 -3.44 8.29
N THR A 416 -35.36 -2.81 8.93
CA THR A 416 -35.31 -1.36 9.15
C THR A 416 -34.69 -0.65 7.94
N GLY A 417 -33.56 -1.15 7.47
CA GLY A 417 -32.81 -0.53 6.39
C GLY A 417 -31.43 -1.14 6.20
N TYR A 418 -30.61 -0.45 5.42
CA TYR A 418 -29.33 -0.95 4.92
C TYR A 418 -28.25 0.12 5.11
N GLY A 419 -27.16 -0.25 5.78
CA GLY A 419 -25.91 0.48 5.73
C GLY A 419 -25.16 0.07 4.46
N ILE A 420 -24.80 1.04 3.65
CA ILE A 420 -24.07 0.82 2.39
C ILE A 420 -22.61 1.13 2.72
N PRO A 421 -21.64 0.21 2.63
CA PRO A 421 -20.20 0.51 2.83
C PRO A 421 -19.52 1.11 1.58
N ASP A 422 -18.46 1.92 1.76
CA ASP A 422 -17.85 2.72 0.68
C ASP A 422 -16.67 1.99 0.02
N TYR A 423 -16.94 0.79 -0.47
CA TYR A 423 -15.94 -0.06 -1.10
C TYR A 423 -15.24 0.62 -2.28
N GLU A 424 -15.95 1.46 -3.04
CA GLU A 424 -15.40 2.18 -4.19
C GLU A 424 -14.25 3.11 -3.79
N SER A 425 -14.27 3.70 -2.58
CA SER A 425 -13.18 4.54 -2.06
C SER A 425 -11.88 3.79 -1.74
N LEU A 426 -11.91 2.46 -1.81
CA LEU A 426 -10.73 1.60 -1.67
C LEU A 426 -10.12 1.24 -3.03
N ASN A 427 -10.83 1.46 -4.14
CA ASN A 427 -10.31 1.21 -5.48
C ASN A 427 -9.57 2.46 -5.99
N PHE A 428 -8.32 2.29 -6.37
CA PHE A 428 -7.48 3.31 -7.01
C PHE A 428 -6.53 2.65 -7.99
#